data_AF-A0A1U7F175-F1
#
_entry.id   AF-A0A1U7F175-F1
#
_cell.length_a   1.000
_cell.length_b   1.000
_cell.length_c   1.000
_cell.angle_alpha   90.00
_cell.angle_beta   90.00
_cell.angle_gamma   90.00
#
_symmetry.space_group_name_H-M   'P 1'
#
loop_
_entity.id
_entity.type
_entity.pdbx_description
1 polymer ?
#
loop_
_entity_poly.entity_id
_entity_poly.type
_entity_poly.pdbx_seq_one_letter_code
_entity_poly.pdbx_strand_id
1 'polypeptide(L)'
;MGLSDNDVQKQLRHMIAFIEQEAIEKAEEVDAKAEEEFNIEKGRLVQQQRTKILEYYDKKEKQVELQRKIQSSNMLNQGRLKCLKAREDHLNKVIEEARLNLSRISGDSTKYPSILKGLILQALFQLLETEVTLRCRKKDELSVQKLLPECLDELEQQWGERTKVRIDTSEYLPDESAGGVELSAKNGKIKVSSTLESRLELIAAQIIPQIRVALFGENPNRRFFD
;
A
#
# COMPACT_ATOMS: atom_id res chain seq x y z
N MET A 1 -27.87 71.40 -90.65
CA MET A 1 -28.72 70.18 -90.72
C MET A 1 -29.05 69.79 -89.30
N GLY A 2 -30.25 70.11 -88.82
CA GLY A 2 -30.72 69.65 -87.51
C GLY A 2 -31.11 68.17 -87.61
N LEU A 3 -30.80 67.38 -86.58
CA LEU A 3 -31.28 66.01 -86.48
C LEU A 3 -32.81 66.00 -86.51
N SER A 4 -33.41 65.00 -87.17
CA SER A 4 -34.86 64.83 -87.15
C SER A 4 -35.30 64.37 -85.76
N ASP A 5 -36.52 64.74 -85.31
CA ASP A 5 -37.07 64.27 -84.03
C ASP A 5 -37.07 62.74 -83.92
N ASN A 6 -37.20 62.03 -85.05
CA ASN A 6 -37.08 60.58 -85.13
C ASN A 6 -35.67 60.07 -84.81
N ASP A 7 -34.62 60.79 -85.21
CA ASP A 7 -33.24 60.43 -84.89
C ASP A 7 -32.94 60.68 -83.41
N VAL A 8 -33.49 61.76 -82.83
CA VAL A 8 -33.39 62.04 -81.38
C VAL A 8 -34.09 60.95 -80.57
N GLN A 9 -35.29 60.52 -80.96
CA GLN A 9 -35.99 59.41 -80.30
C GLN A 9 -35.27 58.06 -80.44
N LYS A 10 -34.60 57.80 -81.56
CA LYS A 10 -33.76 56.60 -81.73
C LYS A 10 -32.53 56.66 -80.83
N GLN A 11 -31.86 57.80 -80.74
CA GLN A 11 -30.73 58.00 -79.83
C GLN A 11 -31.15 57.85 -78.36
N LEU A 12 -32.27 58.45 -77.94
CA LEU A 12 -32.81 58.29 -76.58
C LEU A 12 -33.12 56.82 -76.25
N ARG A 13 -33.75 56.08 -77.17
CA ARG A 13 -34.00 54.64 -76.97
C ARG A 13 -32.72 53.83 -76.87
N HIS A 14 -31.72 54.14 -77.70
CA HIS A 14 -30.41 53.51 -77.61
C HIS A 14 -29.71 53.83 -76.27
N MET A 15 -29.82 55.07 -75.79
CA MET A 15 -29.28 55.46 -74.48
C MET A 15 -30.00 54.76 -73.33
N ILE A 16 -31.32 54.62 -73.36
CA ILE A 16 -32.10 53.88 -72.35
C ILE A 16 -31.71 52.40 -72.36
N ALA A 17 -31.65 51.77 -73.55
CA ALA A 17 -31.24 50.37 -73.67
C ALA A 17 -29.81 50.13 -73.18
N PHE A 18 -28.90 51.09 -73.41
CA PHE A 18 -27.54 51.04 -72.86
C PHE A 18 -27.54 51.11 -71.33
N ILE A 19 -28.33 52.02 -70.73
CA ILE A 19 -28.45 52.14 -69.27
C ILE A 19 -29.07 50.86 -68.66
N GLU A 20 -30.09 50.29 -69.31
CA GLU A 20 -30.70 49.02 -68.87
C GLU A 20 -29.70 47.87 -68.95
N GLN A 21 -28.96 47.76 -70.04
CA GLN A 21 -27.93 46.72 -70.20
C GLN A 21 -26.80 46.87 -69.18
N GLU A 22 -26.31 48.10 -68.95
CA GLU A 22 -25.30 48.40 -67.93
C GLU A 22 -25.81 48.07 -66.51
N ALA A 23 -27.09 48.35 -66.22
CA ALA A 23 -27.71 47.99 -64.95
C ALA A 23 -27.85 46.47 -64.76
N ILE A 24 -28.20 45.73 -65.81
CA ILE A 24 -28.29 44.26 -65.79
C ILE A 24 -26.91 43.65 -65.59
N GLU A 25 -25.90 44.06 -66.36
CA GLU A 25 -24.52 43.58 -66.21
C GLU A 25 -23.97 43.89 -64.81
N LYS A 26 -24.31 45.06 -64.25
CA LYS A 26 -23.93 45.41 -62.88
C LYS A 26 -24.63 44.54 -61.85
N ALA A 27 -25.92 44.23 -62.02
CA ALA A 27 -26.65 43.34 -61.14
C ALA A 27 -26.08 41.92 -61.16
N GLU A 28 -25.81 41.37 -62.36
CA GLU A 28 -25.17 40.06 -62.53
C GLU A 28 -23.77 40.01 -61.91
N GLU A 29 -22.97 41.09 -62.04
CA GLU A 29 -21.66 41.20 -61.38
C GLU A 29 -21.78 41.18 -59.85
N VAL A 30 -22.79 41.88 -59.29
CA VAL A 30 -23.04 41.89 -57.84
C VAL A 30 -23.49 40.52 -57.36
N ASP A 31 -24.40 39.86 -58.07
CA ASP A 31 -24.90 38.53 -57.68
C ASP A 31 -23.78 37.48 -57.74
N ALA A 32 -22.96 37.48 -58.80
CA ALA A 32 -21.80 36.59 -58.92
C ALA A 32 -20.78 36.82 -57.80
N LYS A 33 -20.49 38.09 -57.47
CA LYS A 33 -19.60 38.43 -56.33
C LYS A 33 -20.19 38.02 -55.00
N ALA A 34 -21.49 38.21 -54.79
CA ALA A 34 -22.17 37.81 -53.57
C ALA A 34 -22.11 36.28 -53.36
N GLU A 35 -22.27 35.49 -54.43
CA GLU A 35 -22.14 34.03 -54.36
C GLU A 35 -20.69 33.58 -54.09
N GLU A 36 -19.69 34.24 -54.70
CA GLU A 36 -18.28 33.97 -54.43
C GLU A 36 -17.92 34.28 -52.96
N GLU A 37 -18.29 35.46 -52.47
CA GLU A 37 -18.06 35.87 -51.08
C GLU A 37 -18.79 34.95 -50.10
N PHE A 38 -20.04 34.56 -50.38
CA PHE A 38 -20.79 33.62 -49.57
C PHE A 38 -20.05 32.28 -49.45
N ASN A 39 -19.55 31.73 -50.56
CA ASN A 39 -18.85 30.45 -50.56
C ASN A 39 -17.51 30.52 -49.82
N ILE A 40 -16.76 31.61 -49.99
CA ILE A 40 -15.51 31.86 -49.26
C ILE A 40 -15.78 31.96 -47.76
N GLU A 41 -16.75 32.77 -47.36
CA GLU A 41 -17.04 33.03 -45.94
C GLU A 41 -17.62 31.79 -45.25
N LYS A 42 -18.52 31.06 -45.92
CA LYS A 42 -19.00 29.75 -45.47
C LYS A 42 -17.84 28.77 -45.30
N GLY A 43 -16.94 28.69 -46.28
CA GLY A 43 -15.74 27.84 -46.23
C GLY A 43 -14.85 28.19 -45.04
N ARG A 44 -14.61 29.49 -44.81
CA ARG A 44 -13.84 30.01 -43.68
C ARG A 44 -14.46 29.63 -42.34
N LEU A 45 -15.77 29.86 -42.15
CA LEU A 45 -16.49 29.54 -40.92
C LEU A 45 -16.51 28.02 -40.64
N VAL A 46 -16.77 27.20 -41.66
CA VAL A 46 -16.75 25.73 -41.54
C VAL A 46 -15.35 25.25 -41.17
N GLN A 47 -14.30 25.76 -41.81
CA GLN A 47 -12.93 25.35 -41.51
C GLN A 47 -12.51 25.75 -40.10
N GLN A 48 -12.85 26.95 -39.65
CA GLN A 48 -12.60 27.39 -38.27
C GLN A 48 -13.29 26.49 -37.23
N GLN A 49 -14.55 26.10 -37.48
CA GLN A 49 -15.27 25.19 -36.57
C GLN A 49 -14.72 23.77 -36.63
N ARG A 50 -14.32 23.27 -37.81
CA ARG A 50 -13.65 21.97 -37.96
C ARG A 50 -12.37 21.90 -37.13
N THR A 51 -11.52 22.93 -37.16
CA THR A 51 -10.30 22.96 -36.34
C THR A 51 -10.62 22.89 -34.85
N LYS A 52 -11.61 23.65 -34.36
CA LYS A 52 -12.05 23.59 -32.95
C LYS A 52 -12.57 22.22 -32.55
N ILE A 53 -13.34 21.56 -33.44
CA ILE A 53 -13.86 20.21 -33.20
C ILE A 53 -12.71 19.20 -33.14
N LEU A 54 -11.73 19.28 -34.05
CA LEU A 54 -10.56 18.41 -34.05
C LEU A 54 -9.75 18.55 -32.76
N GLU A 55 -9.47 19.77 -32.31
CA GLU A 55 -8.77 20.02 -31.04
C GLU A 55 -9.53 19.47 -29.82
N TYR A 56 -10.86 19.58 -29.81
CA TYR A 56 -11.70 19.03 -28.74
C TYR A 56 -11.63 17.50 -28.69
N TYR A 57 -11.74 16.83 -29.85
CA TYR A 57 -11.66 15.38 -29.93
C TYR A 57 -10.26 14.84 -29.64
N ASP A 58 -9.19 15.53 -30.07
CA ASP A 58 -7.80 15.19 -29.72
C ASP A 58 -7.58 15.23 -28.20
N LYS A 59 -8.07 16.27 -27.51
CA LYS A 59 -8.02 16.33 -26.03
C LYS A 59 -8.80 15.19 -25.38
N LYS A 60 -9.99 14.88 -25.89
CA LYS A 60 -10.85 13.82 -25.36
C LYS A 60 -10.22 12.44 -25.55
N GLU A 61 -9.60 12.18 -26.69
CA GLU A 61 -8.87 10.95 -26.98
C GLU A 61 -7.69 10.77 -26.03
N LYS A 62 -6.85 11.81 -25.87
CA LYS A 62 -5.74 11.82 -24.91
C LYS A 62 -6.20 11.56 -23.47
N GLN A 63 -7.33 12.14 -23.06
CA GLN A 63 -7.89 11.92 -21.73
C GLN A 63 -8.34 10.46 -21.52
N VAL A 64 -9.01 9.87 -22.50
CA VAL A 64 -9.44 8.46 -22.44
C VAL A 64 -8.23 7.52 -22.41
N GLU A 65 -7.21 7.79 -23.22
CA GLU A 65 -5.98 6.98 -23.23
C GLU A 65 -5.26 7.05 -21.88
N LEU A 66 -5.13 8.25 -21.30
CA LEU A 66 -4.54 8.44 -19.97
C LEU A 66 -5.35 7.71 -18.89
N GLN A 67 -6.67 7.81 -18.91
CA GLN A 67 -7.53 7.10 -17.95
C GLN A 67 -7.37 5.58 -18.07
N ARG A 68 -7.29 5.02 -19.28
CA ARG A 68 -7.03 3.59 -19.48
C ARG A 68 -5.68 3.17 -18.91
N LYS A 69 -4.62 3.98 -19.11
CA LYS A 69 -3.28 3.73 -18.54
C LYS A 69 -3.32 3.73 -17.01
N ILE A 70 -4.00 4.70 -16.39
CA ILE A 70 -4.16 4.79 -14.93
C ILE A 70 -4.94 3.57 -14.41
N GLN A 71 -6.06 3.20 -15.04
CA GLN A 71 -6.86 2.04 -14.65
C GLN A 71 -6.07 0.74 -14.71
N SER A 72 -5.32 0.51 -15.80
CA SER A 72 -4.45 -0.65 -15.95
C SER A 72 -3.37 -0.71 -14.87
N SER A 73 -2.71 0.41 -14.60
CA SER A 73 -1.70 0.53 -13.53
C SER A 73 -2.28 0.24 -12.14
N ASN A 74 -3.45 0.81 -11.83
CA ASN A 74 -4.15 0.59 -10.56
C ASN A 74 -4.54 -0.89 -10.40
N MET A 75 -5.03 -1.53 -11.46
CA MET A 75 -5.41 -2.95 -11.42
C MET A 75 -4.19 -3.85 -11.15
N LEU A 76 -3.06 -3.59 -11.81
CA LEU A 76 -1.80 -4.32 -11.56
C LEU A 76 -1.30 -4.11 -10.14
N ASN A 77 -1.34 -2.87 -9.62
CA ASN A 77 -0.93 -2.58 -8.26
C ASN A 77 -1.85 -3.25 -7.22
N GLN A 78 -3.17 -3.27 -7.44
CA GLN A 78 -4.12 -4.01 -6.60
C GLN A 78 -3.84 -5.51 -6.62
N GLY A 79 -3.56 -6.09 -7.80
CA GLY A 79 -3.13 -7.48 -7.92
C GLY A 79 -1.86 -7.77 -7.11
N ARG A 80 -0.86 -6.90 -7.23
CA ARG A 80 0.40 -7.00 -6.46
C ARG A 80 0.15 -6.94 -4.95
N LEU A 81 -0.67 -6.01 -4.46
CA LEU A 81 -0.99 -5.87 -3.05
C LEU A 81 -1.74 -7.09 -2.50
N LYS A 82 -2.68 -7.66 -3.27
CA LYS A 82 -3.36 -8.91 -2.91
C LYS A 82 -2.37 -10.07 -2.73
N CYS A 83 -1.42 -10.22 -3.65
CA CYS A 83 -0.38 -11.25 -3.54
C CYS A 83 0.52 -11.04 -2.32
N LEU A 84 0.91 -9.79 -2.02
CA LEU A 84 1.72 -9.48 -0.84
C LEU A 84 0.98 -9.80 0.46
N LYS A 85 -0.28 -9.37 0.56
CA LYS A 85 -1.13 -9.67 1.71
C LYS A 85 -1.31 -11.17 1.91
N ALA A 86 -1.60 -11.91 0.83
CA ALA A 86 -1.72 -13.36 0.90
C ALA A 86 -0.42 -14.02 1.41
N ARG A 87 0.76 -13.57 0.96
CA ARG A 87 2.04 -14.10 1.46
C ARG A 87 2.25 -13.83 2.95
N GLU A 88 1.92 -12.62 3.41
CA GLU A 88 1.98 -12.26 4.82
C GLU A 88 1.01 -13.09 5.66
N ASP A 89 -0.22 -13.29 5.20
CA ASP A 89 -1.22 -14.13 5.87
C ASP A 89 -0.72 -15.58 6.03
N HIS A 90 0.00 -16.13 5.03
CA HIS A 90 0.60 -17.46 5.14
C HIS A 90 1.74 -17.51 6.16
N LEU A 91 2.59 -16.49 6.21
CA LEU A 91 3.65 -16.38 7.23
C LEU A 91 3.06 -16.32 8.64
N ASN A 92 2.04 -15.48 8.84
CA ASN A 92 1.36 -15.34 10.13
C ASN A 92 0.71 -16.67 10.56
N LYS A 93 0.08 -17.41 9.64
CA LYS A 93 -0.46 -18.74 9.95
C LYS A 93 0.60 -19.73 10.45
N VAL A 94 1.80 -19.73 9.85
CA VAL A 94 2.91 -20.59 10.30
C VAL A 94 3.35 -20.22 11.71
N ILE A 95 3.42 -18.92 12.03
CA ILE A 95 3.77 -18.45 13.38
C ILE A 95 2.67 -18.80 14.39
N GLU A 96 1.40 -18.65 14.03
CA GLU A 96 0.27 -19.05 14.88
C GLU A 96 0.25 -20.55 15.13
N GLU A 97 0.52 -21.38 14.11
CA GLU A 97 0.65 -22.83 14.28
C GLU A 97 1.84 -23.19 15.19
N ALA A 98 2.96 -22.49 15.07
CA ALA A 98 4.09 -22.64 15.99
C ALA A 98 3.69 -22.27 17.43
N ARG A 99 2.92 -21.18 17.62
CA ARG A 99 2.40 -20.78 18.94
C ARG A 99 1.50 -21.85 19.53
N LEU A 100 0.60 -22.44 18.73
CA LEU A 100 -0.25 -23.55 19.17
C LEU A 100 0.58 -24.78 19.56
N ASN A 101 1.66 -25.08 18.83
CA ASN A 101 2.55 -26.18 19.17
C ASN A 101 3.35 -25.95 20.47
N LEU A 102 3.66 -24.70 20.84
CA LEU A 102 4.30 -24.38 22.13
C LEU A 102 3.41 -24.79 23.31
N SER A 103 2.08 -24.62 23.20
CA SER A 103 1.17 -25.03 24.26
C SER A 103 1.24 -26.55 24.52
N ARG A 104 1.44 -27.36 23.46
CA ARG A 104 1.64 -28.81 23.56
C ARG A 104 2.93 -29.17 24.30
N ILE A 105 4.02 -28.43 24.08
CA ILE A 105 5.29 -28.61 24.79
C ILE A 105 5.11 -28.35 26.29
N SER A 106 4.31 -27.34 26.65
CA SER A 106 4.03 -27.03 28.05
C SER A 106 3.18 -28.07 28.77
N GLY A 107 2.47 -28.91 28.01
CA GLY A 107 1.73 -30.06 28.55
C GLY A 107 2.59 -31.30 28.79
N ASP A 108 3.82 -31.34 28.27
CA ASP A 108 4.75 -32.46 28.47
C ASP A 108 5.47 -32.31 29.82
N SER A 109 4.97 -33.00 30.84
CA SER A 109 5.52 -32.99 32.20
C SER A 109 6.98 -33.45 32.29
N THR A 110 7.52 -34.13 31.27
CA THR A 110 8.91 -34.59 31.28
C THR A 110 9.90 -33.52 30.80
N LYS A 111 9.51 -32.75 29.77
CA LYS A 111 10.38 -31.75 29.13
C LYS A 111 10.20 -30.35 29.70
N TYR A 112 8.96 -29.98 30.01
CA TYR A 112 8.64 -28.61 30.43
C TYR A 112 9.40 -28.14 31.68
N PRO A 113 9.62 -28.95 32.74
CA PRO A 113 10.38 -28.50 33.91
C PRO A 113 11.82 -28.09 33.59
N SER A 114 12.50 -28.82 32.70
CA SER A 114 13.86 -28.48 32.27
C SER A 114 13.91 -27.18 31.46
N ILE A 115 12.93 -26.99 30.57
CA ILE A 115 12.77 -25.74 29.81
C ILE A 115 12.49 -24.58 30.76
N LEU A 116 11.58 -24.76 31.71
CA LEU A 116 11.19 -23.73 32.68
C LEU A 116 12.36 -23.33 33.57
N LYS A 117 13.19 -24.29 34.03
CA LYS A 117 14.44 -24.02 34.76
C LYS A 117 15.34 -23.09 33.94
N GLY A 118 15.57 -23.42 32.67
CA GLY A 118 16.40 -22.61 31.77
C GLY A 118 15.83 -21.20 31.54
N LEU A 119 14.50 -21.06 31.39
CA LEU A 119 13.83 -19.77 31.20
C LEU A 119 13.95 -18.86 32.44
N ILE A 120 13.81 -19.42 33.64
CA ILE A 120 13.97 -18.71 34.91
C ILE A 120 15.42 -18.26 35.07
N LEU A 121 16.37 -19.19 34.91
CA LEU A 121 17.79 -18.92 35.06
C LEU A 121 18.27 -17.84 34.07
N GLN A 122 17.87 -17.93 32.79
CA GLN A 122 18.21 -16.92 31.80
C GLN A 122 17.63 -15.54 32.17
N ALA A 123 16.38 -15.48 32.64
CA ALA A 123 15.76 -14.22 33.02
C ALA A 123 16.42 -13.61 34.26
N LEU A 124 16.85 -14.43 35.22
CA LEU A 124 17.61 -13.98 36.39
C LEU A 124 18.99 -13.42 36.01
N PHE A 125 19.73 -14.12 35.14
CA PHE A 125 21.00 -13.63 34.61
C PHE A 125 20.88 -12.36 33.77
N GLN A 126 19.72 -12.10 33.18
CA GLN A 126 19.46 -10.87 32.44
C GLN A 126 19.10 -9.69 33.36
N LEU A 127 18.49 -9.96 34.52
CA LEU A 127 18.14 -8.92 35.49
C LEU A 127 19.32 -8.53 36.38
N LEU A 128 19.99 -9.51 37.02
CA LEU A 128 21.07 -9.28 38.00
C LEU A 128 20.69 -8.23 39.07
N GLU A 129 19.58 -8.46 39.77
CA GLU A 129 19.06 -7.58 40.82
C GLU A 129 18.82 -8.38 42.11
N THR A 130 19.02 -7.75 43.27
CA THR A 130 18.90 -8.41 44.58
C THR A 130 17.46 -8.72 44.98
N GLU A 131 16.47 -7.98 44.46
CA GLU A 131 15.05 -8.21 44.71
C GLU A 131 14.28 -8.31 43.38
N VAL A 132 13.68 -9.47 43.14
CA VAL A 132 12.98 -9.79 41.90
C VAL A 132 11.60 -10.35 42.23
N THR A 133 10.59 -9.91 41.48
CA THR A 133 9.23 -10.46 41.52
C THR A 133 9.01 -11.32 40.28
N LEU A 134 8.66 -12.59 40.48
CA LEU A 134 8.42 -13.57 39.42
C LEU A 134 6.92 -13.82 39.27
N ARG A 135 6.44 -13.66 38.03
CA ARG A 135 5.08 -13.96 37.60
C ARG A 135 5.08 -15.18 36.68
N CYS A 136 4.17 -16.11 36.94
CA CYS A 136 4.00 -17.33 36.15
C CYS A 136 2.51 -17.65 35.98
N ARG A 137 2.16 -18.67 35.18
CA ARG A 137 0.77 -19.17 35.12
C ARG A 137 0.44 -19.88 36.44
N LYS A 138 -0.82 -19.82 36.87
CA LYS A 138 -1.26 -20.45 38.13
C LYS A 138 -0.94 -21.95 38.21
N LYS A 139 -1.08 -22.67 37.10
CA LYS A 139 -0.75 -24.11 37.01
C LYS A 139 0.75 -24.42 37.13
N ASP A 140 1.63 -23.45 36.87
CA ASP A 140 3.08 -23.62 36.87
C ASP A 140 3.69 -23.27 38.23
N GLU A 141 2.94 -22.65 39.15
CA GLU A 141 3.43 -22.15 40.44
C GLU A 141 4.17 -23.21 41.26
N LEU A 142 3.61 -24.41 41.37
CA LEU A 142 4.24 -25.53 42.10
C LEU A 142 5.56 -25.97 41.47
N SER A 143 5.65 -25.96 40.14
CA SER A 143 6.88 -26.30 39.41
C SER A 143 7.93 -25.22 39.58
N VAL A 144 7.52 -23.94 39.51
CA VAL A 144 8.41 -22.79 39.74
C VAL A 144 8.95 -22.82 41.18
N GLN A 145 8.11 -23.04 42.19
CA GLN A 145 8.54 -23.14 43.59
C GLN A 145 9.57 -24.25 43.82
N LYS A 146 9.44 -25.39 43.13
CA LYS A 146 10.39 -26.50 43.21
C LYS A 146 11.72 -26.20 42.52
N LEU A 147 11.71 -25.49 41.39
CA LEU A 147 12.90 -25.20 40.58
C LEU A 147 13.66 -23.96 41.07
N LEU A 148 12.98 -23.02 41.73
CA LEU A 148 13.58 -21.75 42.18
C LEU A 148 14.83 -21.91 43.06
N PRO A 149 14.88 -22.80 44.08
CA PRO A 149 16.08 -22.96 44.90
C PRO A 149 17.30 -23.32 44.07
N GLU A 150 17.15 -24.27 43.13
CA GLU A 150 18.24 -24.71 42.25
C GLU A 150 18.71 -23.57 41.33
N CYS A 151 17.78 -22.77 40.77
CA CYS A 151 18.14 -21.60 39.95
C CYS A 151 18.85 -20.50 40.76
N LEU A 152 18.47 -20.30 42.02
CA LEU A 152 19.09 -19.29 42.90
C LEU A 152 20.49 -19.71 43.34
N ASP A 153 20.70 -20.98 43.65
CA ASP A 153 22.02 -21.52 43.98
C ASP A 153 22.97 -21.37 42.77
N GLU A 154 22.50 -21.69 41.56
CA GLU A 154 23.27 -21.55 40.32
C GLU A 154 23.59 -20.07 39.99
N LEU A 155 22.63 -19.17 40.22
CA LEU A 155 22.84 -17.72 40.07
C LEU A 155 23.84 -17.19 41.09
N GLU A 156 23.73 -17.57 42.37
CA GLU A 156 24.62 -17.10 43.45
C GLU A 156 26.07 -17.57 43.21
N GLN A 157 26.27 -18.78 42.68
CA GLN A 157 27.60 -19.28 42.31
C GLN A 157 28.26 -18.48 41.18
N GLN A 158 27.48 -18.02 40.19
CA GLN A 158 28.02 -17.32 39.01
C GLN A 158 28.08 -15.80 39.19
N TRP A 159 27.08 -15.21 39.86
CA TRP A 159 26.96 -13.77 40.06
C TRP A 159 27.63 -13.29 41.36
N GLY A 160 27.66 -14.14 42.40
CA GLY A 160 28.26 -13.82 43.71
C GLY A 160 27.35 -13.05 44.67
N GLU A 161 26.19 -12.57 44.22
CA GLU A 161 25.19 -11.90 45.05
C GLU A 161 23.92 -12.75 45.24
N ARG A 162 23.34 -12.68 46.45
CA ARG A 162 22.13 -13.42 46.80
C ARG A 162 20.88 -12.67 46.34
N THR A 163 20.14 -13.27 45.42
CA THR A 163 18.85 -12.74 44.94
C THR A 163 17.68 -13.25 45.77
N LYS A 164 16.78 -12.36 46.18
CA LYS A 164 15.49 -12.68 46.78
C LYS A 164 14.41 -12.63 45.71
N VAL A 165 13.89 -13.80 45.32
CA VAL A 165 12.76 -13.91 44.38
C VAL A 165 11.46 -14.08 45.16
N ARG A 166 10.47 -13.21 44.91
CA ARG A 166 9.09 -13.34 45.41
C ARG A 166 8.19 -13.75 44.26
N ILE A 167 7.40 -14.81 44.43
CA ILE A 167 6.37 -15.18 43.43
C ILE A 167 5.16 -14.28 43.62
N ASP A 168 4.74 -13.60 42.56
CA ASP A 168 3.51 -12.80 42.54
C ASP A 168 2.31 -13.74 42.50
N THR A 169 1.59 -13.83 43.63
CA THR A 169 0.35 -14.61 43.77
C THR A 169 -0.90 -13.78 43.54
N SER A 170 -0.75 -12.48 43.28
CA SER A 170 -1.86 -11.55 43.04
C SER A 170 -2.18 -11.41 41.55
N GLU A 171 -1.15 -11.37 40.70
CA GLU A 171 -1.28 -11.27 39.25
C GLU A 171 -0.53 -12.43 38.57
N TYR A 172 -1.26 -13.46 38.14
CA TYR A 172 -0.71 -14.56 37.34
C TYR A 172 -0.66 -14.22 35.84
N LEU A 173 0.16 -14.95 35.07
CA LEU A 173 0.05 -14.93 33.61
C LEU A 173 -1.29 -15.54 33.16
N PRO A 174 -1.84 -15.12 32.00
CA PRO A 174 -3.07 -15.69 31.46
C PRO A 174 -3.00 -17.21 31.32
N ASP A 175 -4.08 -17.91 31.66
CA ASP A 175 -4.14 -19.38 31.58
C ASP A 175 -3.98 -19.90 30.14
N GLU A 176 -4.37 -19.09 29.16
CA GLU A 176 -4.25 -19.36 27.72
C GLU A 176 -2.81 -19.27 27.20
N SER A 177 -1.89 -18.67 27.96
CA SER A 177 -0.49 -18.60 27.54
C SER A 177 0.11 -20.01 27.45
N ALA A 178 1.03 -20.24 26.51
CA ALA A 178 1.83 -21.45 26.36
C ALA A 178 2.80 -21.65 27.54
N GLY A 179 3.19 -20.60 28.26
CA GLY A 179 3.91 -20.71 29.53
C GLY A 179 5.22 -19.94 29.59
N GLY A 180 6.06 -20.30 30.56
CA GLY A 180 7.25 -19.54 30.94
C GLY A 180 6.97 -18.55 32.07
N VAL A 181 7.84 -17.55 32.19
CA VAL A 181 7.89 -16.64 33.33
C VAL A 181 8.14 -15.20 32.90
N GLU A 182 7.59 -14.26 33.67
CA GLU A 182 7.94 -12.85 33.58
C GLU A 182 8.58 -12.44 34.90
N LEU A 183 9.76 -11.84 34.84
CA LEU A 183 10.45 -11.34 36.03
C LEU A 183 10.47 -9.82 35.99
N SER A 184 10.31 -9.21 37.16
CA SER A 184 10.38 -7.76 37.31
C SER A 184 11.21 -7.36 38.51
N ALA A 185 11.93 -6.24 38.40
CA ALA A 185 12.79 -5.71 39.45
C ALA A 185 12.57 -4.20 39.62
N LYS A 186 13.11 -3.63 40.71
CA LYS A 186 13.03 -2.19 41.03
C LYS A 186 11.59 -1.65 40.99
N ASN A 187 10.67 -2.34 41.67
CA ASN A 187 9.23 -2.02 41.71
C ASN A 187 8.58 -1.97 40.31
N GLY A 188 8.91 -2.94 39.44
CA GLY A 188 8.34 -3.07 38.10
C GLY A 188 8.98 -2.19 37.02
N LYS A 189 10.04 -1.43 37.35
CA LYS A 189 10.74 -0.58 36.36
C LYS A 189 11.51 -1.36 35.31
N ILE A 190 12.03 -2.53 35.68
CA ILE A 190 12.72 -3.44 34.76
C ILE A 190 11.89 -4.70 34.68
N LYS A 191 11.52 -5.12 33.47
CA LYS A 191 10.75 -6.33 33.21
C LYS A 191 11.47 -7.16 32.15
N VAL A 192 11.63 -8.46 32.43
CA VAL A 192 12.12 -9.45 31.48
C VAL A 192 11.01 -10.47 31.24
N SER A 193 10.45 -10.46 30.03
CA SER A 193 9.49 -11.47 29.58
C SER A 193 10.24 -12.66 29.00
N SER A 194 10.21 -13.78 29.71
CA SER A 194 10.77 -15.07 29.29
C SER A 194 9.64 -16.09 29.09
N THR A 195 8.52 -15.64 28.50
CA THR A 195 7.43 -16.52 28.07
C THR A 195 7.78 -17.21 26.75
N LEU A 196 7.17 -18.38 26.51
CA LEU A 196 7.41 -19.12 25.27
C LEU A 196 6.98 -18.32 24.04
N GLU A 197 5.90 -17.54 24.15
CA GLU A 197 5.38 -16.70 23.08
C GLU A 197 6.28 -15.49 22.80
N SER A 198 6.76 -14.79 23.83
CA SER A 198 7.72 -13.69 23.63
C SER A 198 8.99 -14.19 22.95
N ARG A 199 9.46 -15.39 23.31
CA ARG A 199 10.61 -16.01 22.63
C ARG A 199 10.31 -16.38 21.18
N LEU A 200 9.14 -16.94 20.91
CA LEU A 200 8.72 -17.24 19.54
C LEU A 200 8.67 -15.96 18.70
N GLU A 201 8.10 -14.88 19.22
CA GLU A 201 8.02 -13.60 18.50
C GLU A 201 9.39 -13.02 18.21
N LEU A 202 10.31 -13.04 19.19
CA LEU A 202 11.69 -12.59 19.00
C LEU A 202 12.44 -13.41 17.95
N ILE A 203 12.34 -14.75 18.02
CA ILE A 203 13.00 -15.64 17.06
C ILE A 203 12.35 -15.46 15.68
N ALA A 204 11.02 -15.50 15.61
CA ALA A 204 10.26 -15.36 14.37
C ALA A 204 10.70 -14.10 13.63
N ALA A 205 10.78 -12.95 14.31
CA ALA A 205 11.23 -11.67 13.73
C ALA A 205 12.62 -11.76 13.09
N GLN A 206 13.54 -12.51 13.68
CA GLN A 206 14.91 -12.69 13.14
C GLN A 206 14.96 -13.67 11.97
N ILE A 207 14.14 -14.72 12.00
CA ILE A 207 14.15 -15.79 10.99
C ILE A 207 13.11 -15.60 9.88
N ILE A 208 12.31 -14.54 9.87
CA ILE A 208 11.35 -14.23 8.77
C ILE A 208 11.99 -14.38 7.39
N PRO A 209 13.22 -13.87 7.13
CA PRO A 209 13.85 -14.03 5.83
C PRO A 209 14.05 -15.51 5.44
N GLN A 210 14.41 -16.36 6.40
CA GLN A 210 14.62 -17.80 6.19
C GLN A 210 13.29 -18.51 5.96
N ILE A 211 12.26 -18.20 6.77
CA ILE A 211 10.90 -18.74 6.59
C ILE A 211 10.38 -18.37 5.19
N ARG A 212 10.59 -17.13 4.77
CA ARG A 212 10.17 -16.66 3.44
C ARG A 212 10.83 -17.45 2.31
N VAL A 213 12.14 -17.70 2.42
CA VAL A 213 12.88 -18.50 1.44
C VAL A 213 12.38 -19.96 1.44
N ALA A 214 12.15 -20.55 2.61
CA ALA A 214 11.64 -21.91 2.73
C ALA A 214 10.22 -22.08 2.14
N LEU A 215 9.33 -21.09 2.33
CA LEU A 215 7.94 -21.16 1.85
C LEU A 215 7.78 -20.76 0.38
N PHE A 216 8.52 -19.75 -0.09
CA PHE A 216 8.28 -19.13 -1.40
C PHE A 216 9.46 -19.24 -2.37
N GLY A 217 10.56 -19.86 -1.95
CA GLY A 217 11.78 -19.99 -2.72
C GLY A 217 12.71 -18.77 -2.62
N GLU A 218 13.92 -18.96 -3.11
CA GLU A 218 14.93 -17.90 -3.20
C GLU A 218 14.58 -16.88 -4.28
N ASN A 219 15.09 -15.66 -4.13
CA ASN A 219 14.98 -14.65 -5.17
C ASN A 219 16.01 -14.93 -6.27
N PRO A 220 15.61 -15.31 -7.50
CA PRO A 220 16.55 -15.65 -8.58
C PRO A 220 17.42 -14.45 -9.01
N ASN A 221 17.02 -13.22 -8.66
CA ASN A 221 17.77 -12.01 -8.98
C ASN A 221 18.82 -11.65 -7.91
N ARG A 222 18.81 -12.29 -6.73
CA ARG A 222 19.79 -12.02 -5.67
C ARG A 222 21.08 -12.78 -5.98
N ARG A 223 22.16 -12.06 -6.28
CA ARG A 223 23.49 -12.65 -6.60
C ARG A 223 24.48 -12.63 -5.43
N PHE A 224 24.30 -11.73 -4.46
CA PHE A 224 25.23 -11.52 -3.36
C PHE A 224 24.52 -11.57 -2.00
N PHE A 225 25.23 -12.05 -0.98
CA PHE A 225 24.74 -12.21 0.40
C PHE A 225 25.53 -11.37 1.42
N ASP A 226 26.53 -10.63 0.94
CA ASP A 226 27.39 -9.74 1.73
C ASP A 226 26.67 -8.47 2.19
#